data_AF-A0A355SD63-F1
#
_entry.id   AF-A0A355SD63-F1
#
_cell.length_a   1.000
_cell.length_b   1.000
_cell.length_c   1.000
_cell.angle_alpha   90.00
_cell.angle_beta   90.00
_cell.angle_gamma   90.00
#
_symmetry.space_group_name_H-M   'P 1'
#
loop_
_entity.id
_entity.type
_entity.pdbx_description
1 polymer ?
#
loop_
_entity_poly.entity_id
_entity_poly.type
_entity_poly.pdbx_seq_one_letter_code
_entity_poly.pdbx_strand_id
1 'polypeptide(L)'
;MLRKTILYKNIIKGTCSSGIYPVHCSKVSLKLGGIRLVKNGLPTVAYFSMEYGLDSSFKIYAGGLGILAGDYLKGAKDYGFPIVGIGIKWKQGYTDQKIDRDGHPYDEYHNYNYDFLKDIGIKVKVSIRKRDVYCKVWKVDCFGNAPLYLLDTDLPENEDSWITGQLYGWFGEERVAQEMVLGIGGVRALRALGIKPDIYHFNEGHAVFAGLELIREKIEKGIPYEEAFKSVRNRIVFTTHTPVIEGNESHYIDRLLYMGANDGLKADKLVEIGGDPFNMTVAGLRLSKISNAVSKLHMKTANIMWANVKNRSDIIGITNGIHIPTWVDPDMLSAAAGNGDIFESHMKNKNRLIGFVKERNGIELNPDCLLIGFSRRAAPYKRSNLIFKDSSVIGPLLNGGKIQMIFSGKAHPLDDTGKQIISDIVNISKQYPKSVIFLENYDMTIGKMLTRGCDVWLNNPVRPKEASGTSGMKAAMNGVLNLSILDGWWPEACQDGINGWQFAGGYESENESELYEHDSKALYRVLQEKVIPTYYSNRTKWIEMMKSSILSTKDKFSIKRTLEEYFENMYEI
;
A
#
# COMPACT_ATOMS: atom_id res chain seq x y z
N MET A 1 23.72 -53.81 -3.39
CA MET A 1 23.44 -55.25 -3.51
C MET A 1 23.07 -55.78 -2.12
N LEU A 2 21.79 -56.15 -1.94
CA LEU A 2 21.24 -57.13 -0.99
C LEU A 2 21.40 -57.01 0.55
N ARG A 3 20.20 -57.07 1.20
CA ARG A 3 19.80 -57.68 2.50
C ARG A 3 19.93 -56.81 3.76
N LYS A 4 18.85 -56.31 4.38
CA LYS A 4 17.74 -56.95 5.15
C LYS A 4 18.23 -57.78 6.35
N THR A 5 17.77 -57.46 7.57
CA THR A 5 16.76 -58.22 8.38
C THR A 5 16.85 -57.86 9.89
N ILE A 6 15.88 -57.12 10.47
CA ILE A 6 14.75 -57.51 11.38
C ILE A 6 15.14 -57.93 12.83
N LEU A 7 14.55 -57.24 13.84
CA LEU A 7 13.71 -57.72 14.98
C LEU A 7 13.96 -56.87 16.26
N TYR A 8 13.08 -56.74 17.25
CA TYR A 8 11.64 -56.48 17.42
C TYR A 8 11.43 -56.42 18.96
N LYS A 9 10.42 -55.66 19.41
CA LYS A 9 9.70 -55.75 20.72
C LYS A 9 10.39 -55.21 21.99
N ASN A 10 9.76 -54.18 22.56
CA ASN A 10 8.94 -54.40 23.75
C ASN A 10 7.67 -53.56 23.71
N ILE A 11 6.55 -54.26 23.92
CA ILE A 11 5.17 -53.79 24.08
C ILE A 11 4.87 -53.92 25.57
N ILE A 12 3.93 -53.09 26.07
CA ILE A 12 2.90 -53.35 27.10
C ILE A 12 2.85 -52.16 28.07
N LYS A 13 1.72 -51.59 28.50
CA LYS A 13 0.28 -51.53 28.13
C LYS A 13 -0.31 -50.54 29.16
N GLY A 14 -1.43 -49.90 28.84
CA GLY A 14 -2.32 -49.28 29.82
C GLY A 14 -2.97 -48.00 29.28
N THR A 15 -3.87 -48.08 28.29
CA THR A 15 -5.35 -48.17 28.42
C THR A 15 -6.00 -47.00 29.14
N CYS A 16 -7.18 -46.47 28.79
CA CYS A 16 -7.98 -46.33 27.57
C CYS A 16 -9.28 -45.66 28.05
N SER A 17 -9.72 -44.55 27.46
CA SER A 17 -11.13 -44.09 27.43
C SER A 17 -11.20 -42.74 26.70
N SER A 18 -12.05 -42.45 25.72
CA SER A 18 -12.96 -43.17 24.80
C SER A 18 -13.74 -42.09 24.04
N GLY A 19 -13.89 -42.23 22.70
CA GLY A 19 -14.78 -41.44 21.82
C GLY A 19 -14.11 -40.97 20.51
N ILE A 20 -13.96 -41.74 19.41
CA ILE A 20 -14.94 -42.23 18.39
C ILE A 20 -15.62 -41.05 17.64
N TYR A 21 -15.59 -40.78 16.33
CA TYR A 21 -14.96 -41.22 15.03
C TYR A 21 -15.46 -40.20 13.94
N PRO A 22 -15.09 -40.22 12.63
CA PRO A 22 -13.95 -40.83 11.95
C PRO A 22 -13.15 -39.87 11.02
N VAL A 23 -11.95 -40.33 10.69
CA VAL A 23 -11.06 -39.83 9.65
C VAL A 23 -11.43 -40.51 8.32
N HIS A 24 -11.66 -39.73 7.25
CA HIS A 24 -11.60 -40.25 5.88
C HIS A 24 -10.21 -39.99 5.28
N CYS A 25 -9.48 -41.08 5.10
CA CYS A 25 -8.25 -41.15 4.32
C CYS A 25 -8.62 -41.44 2.86
N SER A 26 -8.17 -40.60 1.92
CA SER A 26 -8.10 -40.98 0.51
C SER A 26 -6.89 -40.33 -0.19
N LYS A 27 -5.90 -41.20 -0.40
CA LYS A 27 -4.97 -41.26 -1.54
C LYS A 27 -4.05 -40.05 -1.78
N VAL A 28 -2.85 -40.20 -1.22
CA VAL A 28 -1.61 -39.58 -1.69
C VAL A 28 -1.36 -39.97 -3.15
N SER A 29 -1.31 -38.97 -4.03
CA SER A 29 -0.80 -39.07 -5.40
C SER A 29 0.35 -38.09 -5.53
N LEU A 30 1.58 -38.61 -5.58
CA LEU A 30 2.77 -37.88 -6.03
C LEU A 30 2.58 -37.44 -7.48
N LYS A 31 2.32 -36.14 -7.68
CA LYS A 31 2.45 -35.45 -8.98
C LYS A 31 3.10 -34.09 -8.76
N LEU A 32 4.08 -33.78 -9.60
CA LEU A 32 4.81 -32.52 -9.67
C LEU A 32 3.86 -31.30 -9.66
N GLY A 33 3.88 -30.55 -8.55
CA GLY A 33 3.99 -29.09 -8.52
C GLY A 33 2.91 -28.18 -9.13
N GLY A 34 1.75 -28.66 -9.57
CA GLY A 34 0.66 -27.78 -10.02
C GLY A 34 -0.11 -27.19 -8.83
N ILE A 35 0.06 -25.91 -8.51
CA ILE A 35 -0.77 -25.21 -7.52
C ILE A 35 -2.17 -25.07 -8.11
N ARG A 36 -3.10 -25.95 -7.73
CA ARG A 36 -4.52 -25.79 -8.02
C ARG A 36 -5.09 -24.83 -6.98
N LEU A 37 -5.15 -23.54 -7.32
CA LEU A 37 -5.85 -22.50 -6.55
C LEU A 37 -7.37 -22.72 -6.69
N VAL A 38 -7.94 -23.77 -6.11
CA VAL A 38 -9.40 -23.91 -6.07
C VAL A 38 -9.82 -24.23 -4.65
N LYS A 39 -10.27 -23.21 -3.95
CA LYS A 39 -11.07 -23.35 -2.73
C LYS A 39 -12.39 -22.63 -3.00
N ASN A 40 -13.50 -23.36 -2.87
CA ASN A 40 -14.87 -22.83 -2.74
C ASN A 40 -15.49 -22.04 -3.90
N GLY A 41 -15.30 -22.44 -5.17
CA GLY A 41 -16.05 -21.83 -6.29
C GLY A 41 -15.75 -20.35 -6.56
N LEU A 42 -14.79 -19.75 -5.83
CA LEU A 42 -14.32 -18.38 -6.06
C LEU A 42 -13.39 -18.32 -7.29
N PRO A 43 -13.46 -17.22 -8.07
CA PRO A 43 -12.57 -16.98 -9.20
C PRO A 43 -11.12 -16.83 -8.75
N THR A 44 -10.18 -17.39 -9.51
CA THR A 44 -8.74 -17.21 -9.28
C THR A 44 -8.27 -15.85 -9.78
N VAL A 45 -7.44 -15.15 -9.01
CA VAL A 45 -7.04 -13.76 -9.31
C VAL A 45 -5.52 -13.64 -9.37
N ALA A 46 -5.01 -13.04 -10.45
CA ALA A 46 -3.64 -12.55 -10.51
C ALA A 46 -3.62 -11.05 -10.26
N TYR A 47 -3.02 -10.64 -9.15
CA TYR A 47 -2.91 -9.25 -8.71
C TYR A 47 -1.56 -8.67 -9.09
N PHE A 48 -1.55 -7.70 -10.02
CA PHE A 48 -0.33 -7.08 -10.54
C PHE A 48 -0.06 -5.76 -9.83
N SER A 49 1.16 -5.58 -9.32
CA SER A 49 1.58 -4.31 -8.74
C SER A 49 3.08 -4.08 -8.88
N MET A 50 3.48 -2.80 -9.00
CA MET A 50 4.88 -2.39 -8.97
C MET A 50 5.53 -2.56 -7.59
N GLU A 51 4.73 -2.57 -6.51
CA GLU A 51 5.22 -2.58 -5.15
C GLU A 51 4.43 -3.47 -4.19
N TYR A 52 5.12 -4.04 -3.19
CA TYR A 52 4.53 -4.87 -2.13
C TYR A 52 5.20 -4.62 -0.77
N GLY A 53 4.48 -4.01 0.17
CA GLY A 53 4.91 -3.75 1.54
C GLY A 53 4.67 -4.96 2.44
N LEU A 54 5.51 -5.99 2.33
CA LEU A 54 5.37 -7.22 3.12
C LEU A 54 6.10 -7.15 4.47
N ASP A 55 7.31 -6.60 4.48
CA ASP A 55 8.15 -6.45 5.67
C ASP A 55 9.15 -5.30 5.47
N SER A 56 9.56 -4.65 6.57
CA SER A 56 10.53 -3.54 6.53
C SER A 56 11.90 -3.92 5.96
N SER A 57 12.29 -5.19 6.08
CA SER A 57 13.55 -5.73 5.52
C SER A 57 13.48 -5.98 4.01
N PHE A 58 12.28 -6.04 3.43
CA PHE A 58 12.10 -6.32 2.01
C PHE A 58 11.78 -5.04 1.24
N LYS A 59 12.80 -4.44 0.63
CA LYS A 59 12.72 -3.11 -0.02
C LYS A 59 12.12 -3.20 -1.43
N ILE A 60 10.89 -3.67 -1.54
CA ILE A 60 10.13 -3.68 -2.80
C ILE A 60 8.86 -2.82 -2.72
N TYR A 61 8.89 -1.76 -1.92
CA TYR A 61 7.82 -0.80 -1.78
C TYR A 61 8.35 0.61 -1.48
N ALA A 62 7.56 1.62 -1.83
CA ALA A 62 7.83 3.03 -1.62
C ALA A 62 6.75 3.71 -0.76
N GLY A 63 5.47 3.36 -0.97
CA GLY A 63 4.37 4.12 -0.41
C GLY A 63 3.11 3.33 -0.04
N GLY A 64 2.00 4.06 0.07
CA GLY A 64 0.71 3.52 0.51
C GLY A 64 0.12 2.46 -0.43
N LEU A 65 0.42 2.52 -1.73
CA LEU A 65 -0.02 1.56 -2.73
C LEU A 65 0.61 0.18 -2.47
N GLY A 66 1.91 0.13 -2.21
CA GLY A 66 2.65 -1.09 -1.88
C GLY A 66 2.25 -1.64 -0.52
N ILE A 67 2.05 -0.77 0.47
CA ILE A 67 1.53 -1.18 1.78
C ILE A 67 0.16 -1.85 1.65
N LEU A 68 -0.74 -1.29 0.82
CA LEU A 68 -2.04 -1.92 0.53
C LEU A 68 -1.86 -3.26 -0.17
N ALA A 69 -1.01 -3.34 -1.19
CA ALA A 69 -0.72 -4.58 -1.92
C ALA A 69 -0.19 -5.70 -0.98
N GLY A 70 0.66 -5.33 -0.01
CA GLY A 70 1.16 -6.23 1.01
C GLY A 70 0.06 -6.72 1.96
N ASP A 71 -0.75 -5.79 2.48
CA ASP A 71 -1.90 -6.12 3.32
C ASP A 71 -2.90 -7.02 2.59
N TYR A 72 -3.14 -6.75 1.30
CA TYR A 72 -4.02 -7.51 0.42
C TYR A 72 -3.55 -8.96 0.28
N LEU A 73 -2.26 -9.21 0.01
CA LEU A 73 -1.73 -10.57 -0.08
C LEU A 73 -1.70 -11.30 1.26
N LYS A 74 -1.46 -10.61 2.38
CA LYS A 74 -1.53 -11.22 3.70
C LYS A 74 -2.96 -11.61 4.07
N GLY A 75 -3.91 -10.69 3.88
CA GLY A 75 -5.34 -10.98 4.07
C GLY A 75 -5.82 -12.12 3.17
N ALA A 76 -5.37 -12.17 1.91
CA ALA A 76 -5.72 -13.26 1.02
C ALA A 76 -5.26 -14.63 1.55
N LYS A 77 -4.08 -14.71 2.16
CA LYS A 77 -3.60 -15.94 2.81
C LYS A 77 -4.45 -16.29 4.03
N ASP A 78 -4.63 -15.34 4.93
CA ASP A 78 -5.29 -15.55 6.22
C ASP A 78 -6.74 -16.00 6.06
N TYR A 79 -7.45 -15.43 5.07
CA TYR A 79 -8.86 -15.74 4.80
C TYR A 79 -9.05 -16.73 3.65
N GLY A 80 -7.97 -17.22 3.03
CA GLY A 80 -8.01 -18.29 2.03
C GLY A 80 -8.58 -17.88 0.66
N PHE A 81 -8.44 -16.62 0.27
CA PHE A 81 -8.82 -16.15 -1.07
C PHE A 81 -7.80 -16.61 -2.13
N PRO A 82 -8.26 -17.09 -3.31
CA PRO A 82 -7.40 -17.65 -4.35
C PRO A 82 -6.67 -16.58 -5.19
N ILE A 83 -5.81 -15.80 -4.53
CA ILE A 83 -5.02 -14.72 -5.13
C ILE A 83 -3.55 -15.14 -5.26
N VAL A 84 -2.93 -14.72 -6.37
CA VAL A 84 -1.48 -14.72 -6.58
C VAL A 84 -1.02 -13.30 -6.90
N GLY A 85 0.08 -12.86 -6.30
CA GLY A 85 0.72 -11.58 -6.63
C GLY A 85 1.73 -11.71 -7.75
N ILE A 86 1.81 -10.70 -8.62
CA ILE A 86 2.81 -10.55 -9.69
C ILE A 86 3.45 -9.17 -9.56
N GLY A 87 4.78 -9.13 -9.43
CA GLY A 87 5.53 -7.88 -9.26
C GLY A 87 6.94 -7.96 -9.81
N ILE A 88 7.76 -6.98 -9.43
CA ILE A 88 9.18 -6.89 -9.81
C ILE A 88 10.05 -7.05 -8.57
N LYS A 89 11.15 -7.80 -8.70
CA LYS A 89 12.22 -7.82 -7.69
C LYS A 89 13.10 -6.60 -7.94
N TRP A 90 13.02 -5.61 -7.06
CA TRP A 90 13.87 -4.42 -7.14
C TRP A 90 15.24 -4.67 -6.50
N LYS A 91 16.31 -4.44 -7.27
CA LYS A 91 17.69 -4.55 -6.77
C LYS A 91 17.98 -3.51 -5.69
N GLN A 92 17.52 -2.28 -5.87
CA GLN A 92 17.79 -1.14 -4.99
C GLN A 92 16.58 -0.69 -4.16
N GLY A 93 15.41 -1.25 -4.42
CA GLY A 93 14.16 -0.74 -3.87
C GLY A 93 13.87 0.67 -4.34
N TYR A 94 13.35 1.52 -3.44
CA TYR A 94 13.00 2.91 -3.76
C TYR A 94 14.14 3.89 -3.47
N THR A 95 14.40 4.19 -2.20
CA THR A 95 15.52 5.02 -1.70
C THR A 95 15.61 4.84 -0.18
N ASP A 96 16.81 4.92 0.37
CA ASP A 96 17.02 5.22 1.79
C ASP A 96 17.28 6.72 1.94
N GLN A 97 16.35 7.43 2.59
CA GLN A 97 16.44 8.88 2.74
C GLN A 97 17.09 9.25 4.08
N LYS A 98 18.20 9.98 3.99
CA LYS A 98 19.01 10.48 5.10
C LYS A 98 18.93 11.99 5.17
N ILE A 99 19.29 12.56 6.32
CA ILE A 99 19.44 14.01 6.48
C ILE A 99 20.92 14.34 6.66
N ASP A 100 21.39 15.36 5.94
CA ASP A 100 22.76 15.85 6.11
C ASP A 100 22.92 16.77 7.34
N ARG A 101 24.13 17.30 7.53
CA ARG A 101 24.42 18.18 8.68
C ARG A 101 23.66 19.51 8.63
N ASP A 102 23.36 19.99 7.43
CA ASP A 102 22.66 21.26 7.20
C ASP A 102 21.14 21.08 7.37
N GLY A 103 20.65 19.85 7.33
CA GLY A 103 19.24 19.50 7.51
C GLY A 103 18.52 19.20 6.21
N HIS A 104 19.26 19.01 5.11
CA HIS A 104 18.69 18.67 3.81
C HIS A 104 18.60 17.15 3.61
N PRO A 105 17.49 16.65 3.04
CA PRO A 105 17.37 15.24 2.73
C PRO A 105 18.18 14.88 1.47
N TYR A 106 18.89 13.76 1.54
CA TYR A 106 19.52 13.11 0.40
C TYR A 106 19.16 11.62 0.34
N ASP A 107 19.32 11.04 -0.86
CA ASP A 107 18.87 9.70 -1.19
C ASP A 107 20.08 8.77 -1.37
N GLU A 108 20.10 7.65 -0.64
CA GLU A 108 21.08 6.58 -0.77
C GLU A 108 20.45 5.36 -1.45
N TYR A 109 21.24 4.70 -2.30
CA TYR A 109 20.83 3.50 -3.03
C TYR A 109 21.75 2.34 -2.70
N HIS A 110 21.17 1.23 -2.25
CA HIS A 110 21.90 0.02 -1.87
C HIS A 110 21.42 -1.16 -2.69
N ASN A 111 22.33 -1.99 -3.16
CA ASN A 111 21.94 -3.26 -3.77
C ASN A 111 21.58 -4.25 -2.65
N TYR A 112 20.33 -4.71 -2.66
CA TYR A 112 19.80 -5.66 -1.69
C TYR A 112 19.86 -7.09 -2.23
N ASN A 113 20.38 -7.99 -1.40
CA ASN A 113 20.32 -9.43 -1.61
C ASN A 113 19.33 -10.02 -0.60
N TYR A 114 18.45 -10.89 -1.10
CA TYR A 114 17.35 -11.44 -0.31
C TYR A 114 17.43 -12.97 -0.31
N ASP A 115 18.06 -13.53 0.73
CA ASP A 115 18.29 -14.98 0.83
C ASP A 115 17.01 -15.81 0.97
N PHE A 116 15.90 -15.16 1.37
CA PHE A 116 14.59 -15.80 1.49
C PHE A 116 13.87 -15.98 0.14
N LEU A 117 14.37 -15.39 -0.95
CA LEU A 117 13.77 -15.53 -2.27
C LEU A 117 14.04 -16.93 -2.83
N LYS A 118 12.97 -17.61 -3.26
CA LYS A 118 13.08 -18.95 -3.84
C LYS A 118 13.18 -18.85 -5.36
N ASP A 119 14.32 -19.25 -5.91
CA ASP A 119 14.44 -19.52 -7.34
C ASP A 119 13.63 -20.77 -7.68
N ILE A 120 12.65 -20.61 -8.57
CA ILE A 120 11.79 -21.71 -9.01
C ILE A 120 12.23 -22.30 -10.36
N GLY A 121 13.38 -21.86 -10.90
CA GLY A 121 13.94 -22.37 -12.15
C GLY A 121 13.20 -21.90 -13.40
N ILE A 122 12.33 -20.89 -13.28
CA ILE A 122 11.56 -20.33 -14.40
C ILE A 122 12.22 -19.04 -14.89
N LYS A 123 12.35 -18.95 -16.21
CA LYS A 123 12.82 -17.77 -16.93
C LYS A 123 11.90 -17.54 -18.13
N VAL A 124 11.47 -16.30 -18.32
CA VAL A 124 10.64 -15.88 -19.46
C VAL A 124 11.35 -14.80 -20.25
N LYS A 125 10.92 -14.56 -21.50
CA LYS A 125 11.52 -13.53 -22.36
C LYS A 125 10.51 -12.42 -22.63
N VAL A 126 10.96 -11.17 -22.63
CA VAL A 126 10.21 -9.99 -23.06
C VAL A 126 11.02 -9.30 -24.16
N SER A 127 10.41 -9.00 -25.31
CA SER A 127 11.12 -8.29 -26.38
C SER A 127 11.06 -6.79 -26.09
N ILE A 128 12.19 -6.16 -25.82
CA ILE A 128 12.31 -4.73 -25.51
C ILE A 128 13.32 -4.13 -26.49
N ARG A 129 12.91 -3.12 -27.26
CA ARG A 129 13.70 -2.52 -28.35
C ARG A 129 14.27 -3.57 -29.32
N LYS A 130 13.44 -4.58 -29.65
CA LYS A 130 13.79 -5.74 -30.50
C LYS A 130 14.90 -6.65 -29.94
N ARG A 131 15.25 -6.52 -28.66
CA ARG A 131 16.17 -7.42 -27.95
C ARG A 131 15.39 -8.32 -27.00
N ASP A 132 15.83 -9.56 -26.88
CA ASP A 132 15.28 -10.49 -25.90
C ASP A 132 15.84 -10.14 -24.51
N VAL A 133 14.98 -9.65 -23.62
CA VAL A 133 15.29 -9.47 -22.19
C VAL A 133 14.76 -10.66 -21.43
N TYR A 134 15.65 -11.35 -20.73
CA TYR A 134 15.31 -12.50 -19.90
C TYR A 134 14.86 -12.06 -18.51
N CYS A 135 13.71 -12.53 -18.05
CA CYS A 135 13.21 -12.29 -16.70
C CYS A 135 13.22 -13.60 -15.91
N LYS A 136 14.07 -13.68 -14.89
CA LYS A 136 14.01 -14.75 -13.90
C LYS A 136 12.80 -14.54 -12.99
N VAL A 137 12.14 -15.63 -12.59
CA VAL A 137 10.98 -15.59 -11.69
C VAL A 137 11.39 -16.09 -10.31
N TRP A 138 11.15 -15.27 -9.30
CA TRP A 138 11.35 -15.60 -7.89
C TRP A 138 10.00 -15.82 -7.20
N LYS A 139 9.95 -16.69 -6.18
CA LYS A 139 8.77 -16.88 -5.34
C LYS A 139 9.00 -16.35 -3.93
N VAL A 140 8.01 -15.63 -3.39
CA VAL A 140 7.95 -15.12 -2.02
C VAL A 140 6.72 -15.69 -1.30
N ASP A 141 6.93 -16.43 -0.21
CA ASP A 141 5.85 -17.01 0.60
C ASP A 141 6.14 -17.03 2.12
N CYS A 142 7.21 -16.35 2.56
CA CYS A 142 7.73 -16.39 3.93
C CYS A 142 7.16 -15.30 4.87
N PHE A 143 6.39 -14.32 4.37
CA PHE A 143 5.90 -13.18 5.19
C PHE A 143 4.42 -13.30 5.59
N GLY A 144 3.88 -14.52 5.66
CA GLY A 144 2.45 -14.70 5.87
C GLY A 144 1.60 -14.21 4.69
N ASN A 145 2.18 -14.11 3.49
CA ASN A 145 1.49 -13.66 2.28
C ASN A 145 1.03 -14.83 1.39
N ALA A 146 -0.01 -14.58 0.59
CA ALA A 146 -0.38 -15.41 -0.54
C ALA A 146 0.79 -15.45 -1.55
N PRO A 147 0.93 -16.49 -2.38
CA PRO A 147 2.08 -16.62 -3.27
C PRO A 147 2.30 -15.36 -4.10
N LEU A 148 3.52 -14.82 -4.03
CA LEU A 148 3.95 -13.66 -4.82
C LEU A 148 5.11 -14.10 -5.72
N TYR A 149 4.98 -13.81 -7.02
CA TYR A 149 6.04 -14.03 -7.99
C TYR A 149 6.64 -12.71 -8.46
N LEU A 150 7.95 -12.61 -8.44
CA LEU A 150 8.69 -11.40 -8.77
C LEU A 150 9.60 -11.65 -9.98
N LEU A 151 9.51 -10.76 -10.97
CA LEU A 151 10.37 -10.78 -12.15
C LEU A 151 11.66 -10.01 -11.90
N ASP A 152 12.77 -10.53 -12.42
CA ASP A 152 14.11 -10.00 -12.23
C ASP A 152 14.91 -10.06 -13.53
N THR A 153 15.40 -8.91 -13.99
CA THR A 153 16.26 -8.80 -15.17
C THR A 153 17.74 -8.73 -14.82
N ASP A 154 18.11 -8.72 -13.54
CA ASP A 154 19.51 -8.67 -13.07
C ASP A 154 20.22 -10.01 -13.31
N LEU A 155 20.48 -10.30 -14.59
CA LEU A 155 21.06 -11.53 -15.10
C LEU A 155 22.27 -11.21 -15.99
N PRO A 156 23.36 -11.99 -15.93
CA PRO A 156 24.58 -11.73 -16.72
C PRO A 156 24.34 -11.69 -18.25
N GLU A 157 23.35 -12.42 -18.75
CA GLU A 157 23.01 -12.43 -20.19
C GLU A 157 22.22 -11.21 -20.67
N ASN A 158 21.70 -10.37 -19.75
CA ASN A 158 20.95 -9.17 -20.11
C ASN A 158 21.85 -7.94 -20.13
N GLU A 159 21.87 -7.23 -21.25
CA GLU A 159 22.43 -5.87 -21.32
C GLU A 159 21.58 -4.87 -20.52
N ASP A 160 20.27 -5.13 -20.39
CA ASP A 160 19.29 -4.26 -19.73
C ASP A 160 18.98 -4.69 -18.29
N SER A 161 19.99 -5.17 -17.56
CA SER A 161 19.85 -5.60 -16.16
C SER A 161 19.30 -4.50 -15.23
N TRP A 162 19.48 -3.24 -15.62
CA TRP A 162 19.00 -2.06 -14.90
C TRP A 162 17.47 -1.92 -14.84
N ILE A 163 16.70 -2.64 -15.68
CA ILE A 163 15.23 -2.52 -15.72
C ILE A 163 14.64 -2.78 -14.32
N THR A 164 15.05 -3.87 -13.66
CA THR A 164 14.64 -4.18 -12.28
C THR A 164 15.58 -3.58 -11.22
N GLY A 165 16.33 -2.54 -11.60
CA GLY A 165 17.29 -1.85 -10.73
C GLY A 165 16.60 -1.09 -9.60
N GLN A 166 15.73 -0.14 -9.92
CA GLN A 166 15.16 0.78 -8.95
C GLN A 166 13.65 1.01 -9.18
N LEU A 167 12.88 0.91 -8.10
CA LEU A 167 11.46 1.26 -8.06
C LEU A 167 11.30 2.76 -8.21
N TYR A 168 10.57 3.21 -9.23
CA TYR A 168 10.30 4.64 -9.51
C TYR A 168 11.56 5.52 -9.67
N GLY A 169 12.70 4.93 -10.04
CA GLY A 169 13.95 5.66 -10.26
C GLY A 169 14.09 6.30 -11.65
N TRP A 170 13.32 5.84 -12.63
CA TRP A 170 13.51 6.18 -14.03
C TRP A 170 12.22 6.65 -14.72
N PHE A 171 12.40 7.34 -15.85
CA PHE A 171 11.33 7.96 -16.64
C PHE A 171 11.37 7.46 -18.07
N GLY A 172 10.53 8.00 -18.95
CA GLY A 172 10.76 7.83 -20.38
C GLY A 172 10.70 6.38 -20.84
N GLU A 173 11.79 5.89 -21.41
CA GLU A 173 11.90 4.56 -21.99
C GLU A 173 12.17 3.49 -20.93
N GLU A 174 12.94 3.84 -19.91
CA GLU A 174 13.28 3.00 -18.78
C GLU A 174 12.04 2.59 -18.01
N ARG A 175 11.15 3.56 -17.83
CA ARG A 175 9.86 3.35 -17.19
C ARG A 175 8.96 2.41 -17.98
N VAL A 176 8.86 2.60 -19.30
CA VAL A 176 8.12 1.69 -20.19
C VAL A 176 8.70 0.27 -20.12
N ALA A 177 10.03 0.12 -20.08
CA ALA A 177 10.66 -1.19 -19.96
C ALA A 177 10.26 -1.92 -18.65
N GLN A 178 10.19 -1.20 -17.53
CA GLN A 178 9.72 -1.74 -16.25
C GLN A 178 8.27 -2.23 -16.35
N GLU A 179 7.39 -1.44 -16.96
CA GLU A 179 5.98 -1.79 -17.13
C GLU A 179 5.78 -2.95 -18.10
N MET A 180 6.62 -3.08 -19.14
CA MET A 180 6.66 -4.25 -20.01
C MET A 180 7.07 -5.51 -19.24
N VAL A 181 8.08 -5.42 -18.37
CA VAL A 181 8.48 -6.55 -17.51
C VAL A 181 7.35 -6.94 -16.56
N LEU A 182 6.70 -5.97 -15.91
CA LEU A 182 5.56 -6.26 -15.03
C LEU A 182 4.37 -6.86 -15.79
N GLY A 183 3.96 -6.22 -16.89
CA GLY A 183 2.76 -6.59 -17.64
C GLY A 183 2.97 -7.82 -18.51
N ILE A 184 3.76 -7.68 -19.59
CA ILE A 184 4.03 -8.74 -20.57
C ILE A 184 4.77 -9.88 -19.90
N GLY A 185 5.85 -9.57 -19.19
CA GLY A 185 6.64 -10.57 -18.46
C GLY A 185 5.80 -11.30 -17.42
N GLY A 186 4.95 -10.60 -16.68
CA GLY A 186 4.05 -11.19 -15.68
C GLY A 186 3.04 -12.18 -16.26
N VAL A 187 2.42 -11.87 -17.40
CA VAL A 187 1.52 -12.83 -18.10
C VAL A 187 2.30 -14.06 -18.55
N ARG A 188 3.48 -13.88 -19.15
CA ARG A 188 4.35 -14.99 -19.58
C ARG A 188 4.80 -15.85 -18.39
N ALA A 189 5.13 -15.25 -17.26
CA ALA A 189 5.47 -15.95 -16.03
C ALA A 189 4.31 -16.81 -15.53
N LEU A 190 3.09 -16.28 -15.51
CA LEU A 190 1.88 -17.05 -15.17
C LEU A 190 1.72 -18.28 -16.08
N ARG A 191 1.94 -18.12 -17.40
CA ARG A 191 1.90 -19.24 -18.35
C ARG A 191 2.95 -20.30 -18.05
N ALA A 192 4.20 -19.89 -17.84
CA ALA A 192 5.31 -20.80 -17.51
C ALA A 192 5.09 -21.54 -16.17
N LEU A 193 4.43 -20.88 -15.21
CA LEU A 193 4.01 -21.46 -13.93
C LEU A 193 2.81 -22.41 -14.05
N GLY A 194 2.14 -22.46 -15.21
CA GLY A 194 0.89 -23.19 -15.37
C GLY A 194 -0.30 -22.57 -14.64
N ILE A 195 -0.19 -21.32 -14.20
CA ILE A 195 -1.26 -20.58 -13.50
C ILE A 195 -2.14 -19.91 -14.56
N LYS A 196 -3.43 -20.25 -14.52
CA LYS A 196 -4.46 -19.69 -15.40
C LYS A 196 -5.46 -18.94 -14.54
N PRO A 197 -5.20 -17.66 -14.21
CA PRO A 197 -6.12 -16.89 -13.39
C PRO A 197 -7.39 -16.61 -14.19
N ASP A 198 -8.52 -16.58 -13.52
CA ASP A 198 -9.79 -16.18 -14.13
C ASP A 198 -9.80 -14.66 -14.38
N ILE A 199 -9.35 -13.90 -13.36
CA ILE A 199 -9.29 -12.45 -13.34
C ILE A 199 -7.84 -11.95 -13.20
N TYR A 200 -7.53 -10.88 -13.93
CA TYR A 200 -6.32 -10.08 -13.81
C TYR A 200 -6.69 -8.76 -13.16
N HIS A 201 -6.13 -8.47 -11.99
CA HIS A 201 -6.37 -7.23 -11.27
C HIS A 201 -5.14 -6.35 -11.37
N PHE A 202 -5.28 -5.18 -12.01
CA PHE A 202 -4.25 -4.18 -12.13
C PHE A 202 -4.37 -3.14 -11.01
N ASN A 203 -3.35 -3.08 -10.16
CA ASN A 203 -3.22 -2.07 -9.12
C ASN A 203 -2.53 -0.84 -9.68
N GLU A 204 -3.33 0.16 -10.11
CA GLU A 204 -2.92 1.30 -10.93
C GLU A 204 -2.49 0.92 -12.36
N GLY A 205 -2.23 1.93 -13.22
CA GLY A 205 -1.97 1.76 -14.66
C GLY A 205 -0.72 0.95 -15.04
N HIS A 206 0.18 0.68 -14.10
CA HIS A 206 1.52 0.13 -14.37
C HIS A 206 1.55 -1.24 -15.06
N ALA A 207 0.46 -1.99 -15.01
CA ALA A 207 0.36 -3.34 -15.55
C ALA A 207 -0.46 -3.44 -16.84
N VAL A 208 -0.91 -2.33 -17.44
CA VAL A 208 -1.83 -2.36 -18.60
C VAL A 208 -1.26 -3.09 -19.83
N PHE A 209 0.07 -3.18 -19.98
CA PHE A 209 0.68 -3.98 -21.04
C PHE A 209 0.42 -5.50 -20.89
N ALA A 210 0.04 -5.98 -19.70
CA ALA A 210 -0.51 -7.34 -19.55
C ALA A 210 -1.80 -7.51 -20.37
N GLY A 211 -2.65 -6.48 -20.45
CA GLY A 211 -3.85 -6.50 -21.28
C GLY A 211 -3.52 -6.63 -22.76
N LEU A 212 -2.46 -5.98 -23.23
CA LEU A 212 -2.00 -6.08 -24.62
C LEU A 212 -1.48 -7.50 -24.93
N GLU A 213 -0.70 -8.10 -24.03
CA GLU A 213 -0.22 -9.49 -24.17
C GLU A 213 -1.39 -10.50 -24.19
N LEU A 214 -2.41 -10.30 -23.36
CA LEU A 214 -3.62 -11.14 -23.41
C LEU A 214 -4.37 -11.01 -24.73
N ILE A 215 -4.40 -9.82 -25.34
CA ILE A 215 -4.99 -9.60 -26.67
C ILE A 215 -4.14 -10.28 -27.74
N ARG A 216 -2.81 -10.12 -27.69
CA ARG A 216 -1.86 -10.78 -28.60
C ARG A 216 -2.02 -12.30 -28.58
N GLU A 217 -2.10 -12.92 -27.40
CA GLU A 217 -2.32 -14.38 -27.26
C GLU A 217 -3.59 -14.88 -27.95
N LYS A 218 -4.62 -14.03 -28.07
CA LYS A 218 -5.89 -14.35 -28.74
C LYS A 218 -5.76 -14.17 -30.25
N ILE A 219 -5.14 -13.07 -30.68
CA ILE A 219 -4.90 -12.78 -32.11
C ILE A 219 -4.02 -13.87 -32.75
N GLU A 220 -2.99 -14.35 -32.05
CA GLU A 220 -2.16 -15.46 -32.54
C GLU A 220 -2.92 -16.77 -32.73
N LYS A 221 -4.06 -16.95 -32.04
CA LYS A 221 -4.96 -18.08 -32.23
C LYS A 221 -5.98 -17.85 -33.34
N GLY A 222 -5.85 -16.77 -34.11
CA GLY A 222 -6.74 -16.40 -35.21
C GLY A 222 -7.99 -15.65 -34.78
N ILE A 223 -8.11 -15.21 -33.53
CA ILE A 223 -9.27 -14.43 -33.06
C ILE A 223 -9.11 -12.97 -33.52
N PRO A 224 -10.08 -12.38 -34.23
CA PRO A 224 -10.02 -10.98 -34.64
C PRO A 224 -9.86 -10.02 -33.44
N TYR A 225 -9.14 -8.91 -33.64
CA TYR A 225 -8.84 -7.94 -32.57
C TYR A 225 -10.08 -7.51 -31.77
N GLU A 226 -11.20 -7.19 -32.44
CA GLU A 226 -12.41 -6.70 -31.76
C GLU A 226 -13.01 -7.74 -30.80
N GLU A 227 -12.93 -9.03 -31.17
CA GLU A 227 -13.40 -10.13 -30.32
C GLU A 227 -12.38 -10.44 -29.21
N ALA A 228 -11.08 -10.39 -29.52
CA ALA A 228 -10.01 -10.54 -28.56
C ALA A 228 -10.08 -9.46 -27.47
N PHE A 229 -10.21 -8.20 -27.86
CA PHE A 229 -10.35 -7.04 -26.96
C PHE A 229 -11.53 -7.21 -26.01
N LYS A 230 -12.72 -7.52 -26.54
CA LYS A 230 -13.93 -7.76 -25.72
C LYS A 230 -13.75 -8.94 -24.76
N SER A 231 -13.19 -10.05 -25.24
CA SER A 231 -12.95 -11.25 -24.41
C SER A 231 -11.95 -10.99 -23.29
N VAL A 232 -10.87 -10.24 -23.57
CA VAL A 232 -9.86 -9.87 -22.57
C VAL A 232 -10.43 -8.88 -21.56
N ARG A 233 -11.24 -7.92 -22.02
CA ARG A 233 -11.88 -6.94 -21.15
C ARG A 233 -12.68 -7.58 -20.03
N ASN A 234 -13.41 -8.66 -20.32
CA ASN A 234 -14.18 -9.42 -19.34
C ASN A 234 -13.34 -10.14 -18.27
N ARG A 235 -12.02 -10.14 -18.38
CA ARG A 235 -11.09 -10.79 -17.45
C ARG A 235 -10.19 -9.82 -16.71
N ILE A 236 -10.28 -8.52 -16.99
CA ILE A 236 -9.45 -7.50 -16.35
C ILE A 236 -10.31 -6.65 -15.44
N VAL A 237 -9.80 -6.38 -14.25
CA VAL A 237 -10.32 -5.31 -13.40
C VAL A 237 -9.20 -4.35 -13.00
N PHE A 238 -9.56 -3.11 -12.68
CA PHE A 238 -8.60 -2.03 -12.49
C PHE A 238 -8.92 -1.21 -11.24
N THR A 239 -7.92 -0.97 -10.39
CA THR A 239 -8.06 0.00 -9.28
C THR A 239 -7.26 1.26 -9.58
N THR A 240 -7.89 2.42 -9.49
CA THR A 240 -7.22 3.72 -9.53
C THR A 240 -7.05 4.29 -8.12
N HIS A 241 -5.90 4.90 -7.85
CA HIS A 241 -5.54 5.50 -6.56
C HIS A 241 -5.25 7.00 -6.65
N THR A 242 -5.27 7.56 -7.86
CA THR A 242 -4.81 8.92 -8.15
C THR A 242 -6.01 9.88 -8.23
N PRO A 243 -6.13 10.87 -7.33
CA PRO A 243 -7.29 11.77 -7.27
C PRO A 243 -7.15 13.04 -8.14
N VAL A 244 -6.09 13.17 -8.94
CA VAL A 244 -5.77 14.34 -9.77
C VAL A 244 -5.28 13.91 -11.15
N ILE A 245 -5.57 14.69 -12.20
CA ILE A 245 -5.23 14.31 -13.59
C ILE A 245 -3.72 14.24 -13.78
N GLU A 246 -3.00 15.21 -13.22
CA GLU A 246 -1.55 15.39 -13.36
C GLU A 246 -0.74 14.24 -12.75
N GLY A 247 -1.36 13.44 -11.88
CA GLY A 247 -0.74 12.25 -11.30
C GLY A 247 -0.80 11.02 -12.20
N ASN A 248 -1.45 11.08 -13.38
CA ASN A 248 -1.63 9.94 -14.27
C ASN A 248 -0.59 9.92 -15.39
N GLU A 249 0.17 8.82 -15.43
CA GLU A 249 1.27 8.59 -16.36
C GLU A 249 0.79 8.47 -17.82
N SER A 250 1.57 9.06 -18.76
CA SER A 250 1.32 8.96 -20.19
C SER A 250 2.63 8.81 -20.99
N HIS A 251 2.54 8.12 -22.12
CA HIS A 251 3.67 7.89 -23.03
C HIS A 251 3.30 8.23 -24.47
N TYR A 252 4.24 8.79 -25.23
CA TYR A 252 4.05 8.99 -26.66
C TYR A 252 3.93 7.64 -27.39
N ILE A 253 3.07 7.57 -28.40
CA ILE A 253 2.78 6.34 -29.15
C ILE A 253 4.03 5.83 -29.88
N ASP A 254 4.83 6.72 -30.45
CA ASP A 254 6.09 6.39 -31.11
C ASP A 254 7.10 5.72 -30.17
N ARG A 255 7.19 6.18 -28.91
CA ARG A 255 7.99 5.54 -27.87
C ARG A 255 7.50 4.13 -27.60
N LEU A 256 6.19 3.92 -27.47
CA LEU A 256 5.65 2.57 -27.23
C LEU A 256 5.95 1.61 -28.39
N LEU A 257 5.84 2.08 -29.63
CA LEU A 257 6.21 1.31 -30.83
C LEU A 257 7.72 1.02 -30.88
N TYR A 258 8.56 1.99 -30.57
CA TYR A 258 10.01 1.83 -30.50
C TYR A 258 10.43 0.80 -29.45
N MET A 259 9.83 0.87 -28.26
CA MET A 259 10.11 -0.05 -27.16
C MET A 259 9.59 -1.47 -27.43
N GLY A 260 8.60 -1.63 -28.30
CA GLY A 260 7.87 -2.89 -28.50
C GLY A 260 6.75 -3.13 -27.49
N ALA A 261 6.37 -2.11 -26.72
CA ALA A 261 5.30 -2.17 -25.73
C ALA A 261 3.91 -2.39 -26.37
N ASN A 262 3.79 -2.13 -27.67
CA ASN A 262 2.60 -2.39 -28.45
C ASN A 262 2.29 -3.88 -28.65
N ASP A 263 3.26 -4.76 -28.37
CA ASP A 263 3.14 -6.21 -28.43
C ASP A 263 2.47 -6.74 -29.72
N GLY A 264 2.85 -6.13 -30.85
CA GLY A 264 2.35 -6.47 -32.18
C GLY A 264 1.10 -5.72 -32.63
N LEU A 265 0.45 -4.94 -31.75
CA LEU A 265 -0.68 -4.09 -32.13
C LEU A 265 -0.23 -2.87 -32.94
N LYS A 266 -1.09 -2.42 -33.86
CA LYS A 266 -0.88 -1.20 -34.64
C LYS A 266 -1.14 0.05 -33.80
N ALA A 267 -0.60 1.19 -34.23
CA ALA A 267 -0.69 2.47 -33.52
C ALA A 267 -2.14 2.92 -33.26
N ASP A 268 -3.03 2.74 -34.23
CA ASP A 268 -4.46 3.05 -34.11
C ASP A 268 -5.13 2.30 -32.94
N LYS A 269 -4.71 1.05 -32.70
CA LYS A 269 -5.21 0.26 -31.56
C LYS A 269 -4.65 0.73 -30.23
N LEU A 270 -3.42 1.24 -30.19
CA LEU A 270 -2.90 1.88 -28.98
C LEU A 270 -3.67 3.17 -28.67
N VAL A 271 -3.99 3.98 -29.67
CA VAL A 271 -4.79 5.20 -29.52
C VAL A 271 -6.22 4.87 -29.05
N GLU A 272 -6.81 3.79 -29.56
CA GLU A 272 -8.10 3.27 -29.07
C GLU A 272 -8.04 2.93 -27.58
N ILE A 273 -6.97 2.27 -27.14
CA ILE A 273 -6.81 1.79 -25.77
C ILE A 273 -6.43 2.90 -24.79
N GLY A 274 -5.36 3.65 -25.06
CA GLY A 274 -4.80 4.63 -24.11
C GLY A 274 -5.00 6.10 -24.51
N GLY A 275 -5.43 6.40 -25.73
CA GLY A 275 -5.43 7.77 -26.28
C GLY A 275 -4.09 8.17 -26.90
N ASP A 276 -3.96 9.43 -27.27
CA ASP A 276 -2.73 10.03 -27.79
C ASP A 276 -2.46 11.38 -27.08
N PRO A 277 -1.44 11.47 -26.20
CA PRO A 277 -0.53 10.40 -25.80
C PRO A 277 -1.22 9.23 -25.08
N PHE A 278 -0.58 8.05 -25.07
CA PHE A 278 -1.10 6.85 -24.43
C PHE A 278 -1.11 7.03 -22.91
N ASN A 279 -2.29 7.23 -22.33
CA ASN A 279 -2.48 7.39 -20.90
C ASN A 279 -2.74 6.03 -20.23
N MET A 280 -1.93 5.70 -19.22
CA MET A 280 -1.93 4.40 -18.57
C MET A 280 -3.24 4.16 -17.78
N THR A 281 -3.81 5.20 -17.19
CA THR A 281 -5.09 5.10 -16.48
C THR A 281 -6.26 4.95 -17.44
N VAL A 282 -6.28 5.70 -18.55
CA VAL A 282 -7.29 5.53 -19.62
C VAL A 282 -7.24 4.12 -20.19
N ALA A 283 -6.03 3.58 -20.41
CA ALA A 283 -5.85 2.20 -20.83
C ALA A 283 -6.42 1.21 -19.81
N GLY A 284 -6.13 1.37 -18.52
CA GLY A 284 -6.68 0.52 -17.46
C GLY A 284 -8.20 0.57 -17.38
N LEU A 285 -8.79 1.76 -17.54
CA LEU A 285 -10.23 1.99 -17.59
C LEU A 285 -10.91 1.38 -18.82
N ARG A 286 -10.25 1.37 -19.99
CA ARG A 286 -10.79 0.79 -21.24
C ARG A 286 -10.51 -0.70 -21.40
N LEU A 287 -9.46 -1.23 -20.76
CA LEU A 287 -9.13 -2.65 -20.77
C LEU A 287 -9.91 -3.45 -19.74
N SER A 288 -10.53 -2.82 -18.73
CA SER A 288 -11.21 -3.51 -17.64
C SER A 288 -12.72 -3.63 -17.85
N LYS A 289 -13.33 -4.71 -17.32
CA LYS A 289 -14.80 -4.84 -17.27
C LYS A 289 -15.40 -3.89 -16.23
N ILE A 290 -14.69 -3.70 -15.13
CA ILE A 290 -15.07 -2.86 -14.01
C ILE A 290 -13.81 -2.30 -13.36
N SER A 291 -13.92 -1.06 -12.87
CA SER A 291 -12.88 -0.39 -12.12
C SER A 291 -13.38 0.03 -10.75
N ASN A 292 -12.46 0.24 -9.81
CA ASN A 292 -12.81 0.86 -8.52
C ASN A 292 -11.87 1.99 -8.11
N ALA A 293 -12.45 2.92 -7.36
CA ALA A 293 -11.76 3.87 -6.52
C ALA A 293 -11.66 3.33 -5.08
N VAL A 294 -10.74 3.90 -4.31
CA VAL A 294 -10.31 3.40 -2.98
C VAL A 294 -10.98 4.05 -1.75
N SER A 295 -12.00 4.88 -1.98
CA SER A 295 -12.90 5.46 -0.96
C SER A 295 -14.17 6.00 -1.63
N LYS A 296 -15.20 6.30 -0.85
CA LYS A 296 -16.46 6.86 -1.38
C LYS A 296 -16.28 8.27 -1.95
N LEU A 297 -15.44 9.10 -1.32
CA LEU A 297 -15.14 10.43 -1.84
C LEU A 297 -14.33 10.32 -3.12
N HIS A 298 -13.31 9.46 -3.14
CA HIS A 298 -12.50 9.24 -4.33
C HIS A 298 -13.32 8.68 -5.50
N MET A 299 -14.30 7.80 -5.26
CA MET A 299 -15.22 7.33 -6.30
C MET A 299 -15.93 8.49 -7.00
N LYS A 300 -16.37 9.51 -6.25
CA LYS A 300 -16.98 10.72 -6.85
C LYS A 300 -15.97 11.48 -7.69
N THR A 301 -14.80 11.77 -7.12
CA THR A 301 -13.72 12.53 -7.81
C THR A 301 -13.26 11.81 -9.08
N ALA A 302 -13.03 10.50 -9.03
CA ALA A 302 -12.59 9.70 -10.16
C ALA A 302 -13.63 9.65 -11.29
N ASN A 303 -14.93 9.53 -10.96
CA ASN A 303 -15.97 9.56 -11.98
C ASN A 303 -16.11 10.92 -12.67
N ILE A 304 -15.91 12.02 -11.93
CA ILE A 304 -15.87 13.37 -12.49
C ILE A 304 -14.63 13.53 -13.38
N MET A 305 -13.45 13.16 -12.87
CA MET A 305 -12.17 13.26 -13.56
C MET A 305 -12.18 12.52 -14.91
N TRP A 306 -12.79 11.33 -14.95
CA TRP A 306 -12.84 10.49 -16.15
C TRP A 306 -14.16 10.55 -16.91
N ALA A 307 -15.01 11.55 -16.67
CA ALA A 307 -16.33 11.66 -17.31
C ALA A 307 -16.25 11.71 -18.85
N ASN A 308 -15.19 12.33 -19.39
CA ASN A 308 -15.01 12.50 -20.83
C ASN A 308 -14.37 11.29 -21.54
N VAL A 309 -13.92 10.28 -20.78
CA VAL A 309 -13.31 9.07 -21.36
C VAL A 309 -14.39 8.13 -21.88
N LYS A 310 -14.63 8.17 -23.19
CA LYS A 310 -15.55 7.22 -23.85
C LYS A 310 -15.08 5.77 -23.65
N ASN A 311 -16.04 4.86 -23.52
CA ASN A 311 -15.84 3.41 -23.40
C ASN A 311 -14.99 2.96 -22.20
N ARG A 312 -14.81 3.81 -21.17
CA ARG A 312 -14.27 3.36 -19.88
C ARG A 312 -15.24 2.40 -19.19
N SER A 313 -14.73 1.57 -18.29
CA SER A 313 -15.57 0.83 -17.36
C SER A 313 -16.25 1.76 -16.35
N ASP A 314 -17.28 1.23 -15.69
CA ASP A 314 -17.81 1.85 -14.48
C ASP A 314 -16.71 1.90 -13.42
N ILE A 315 -16.75 2.95 -12.58
CA ILE A 315 -15.85 3.14 -11.45
C ILE A 315 -16.69 3.11 -10.18
N ILE A 316 -16.64 1.99 -9.46
CA ILE A 316 -17.29 1.81 -8.15
C ILE A 316 -16.37 2.24 -7.00
N GLY A 317 -16.87 2.26 -5.77
CA GLY A 317 -16.07 2.53 -4.58
C GLY A 317 -15.87 1.27 -3.75
N ILE A 318 -14.62 0.83 -3.58
CA ILE A 318 -14.23 -0.18 -2.60
C ILE A 318 -13.25 0.48 -1.66
N THR A 319 -13.72 0.81 -0.45
CA THR A 319 -12.89 1.56 0.51
C THR A 319 -11.75 0.66 1.00
N ASN A 320 -10.52 1.18 0.99
CA ASN A 320 -9.37 0.43 1.49
C ASN A 320 -9.54 -0.07 2.93
N GLY A 321 -8.76 -1.09 3.26
CA GLY A 321 -8.65 -1.64 4.60
C GLY A 321 -7.21 -2.03 4.93
N ILE A 322 -6.97 -2.42 6.17
CA ILE A 322 -5.63 -2.78 6.66
C ILE A 322 -5.57 -4.23 7.14
N HIS A 323 -4.38 -4.82 7.06
CA HIS A 323 -4.12 -6.13 7.65
C HIS A 323 -3.93 -5.99 9.17
N ILE A 324 -4.98 -6.30 9.94
CA ILE A 324 -5.01 -6.13 11.39
C ILE A 324 -3.77 -6.77 12.08
N PRO A 325 -3.40 -8.05 11.81
CA PRO A 325 -2.23 -8.65 12.45
C PRO A 325 -0.90 -7.95 12.12
N THR A 326 -0.80 -7.28 10.96
CA THR A 326 0.41 -6.50 10.64
C THR A 326 0.50 -5.26 11.53
N TRP A 327 -0.59 -4.52 11.68
CA TRP A 327 -0.54 -3.12 12.12
C TRP A 327 -1.07 -2.86 13.52
N VAL A 328 -2.00 -3.67 14.01
CA VAL A 328 -2.71 -3.43 15.26
C VAL A 328 -2.08 -4.24 16.39
N ASP A 329 -1.92 -3.62 17.55
CA ASP A 329 -1.56 -4.34 18.77
C ASP A 329 -2.78 -5.16 19.26
N PRO A 330 -2.70 -6.49 19.36
CA PRO A 330 -3.81 -7.32 19.83
C PRO A 330 -4.30 -6.93 21.23
N ASP A 331 -3.43 -6.39 22.10
CA ASP A 331 -3.82 -5.98 23.45
C ASP A 331 -4.79 -4.78 23.41
N MET A 332 -4.67 -3.91 22.39
CA MET A 332 -5.61 -2.79 22.18
C MET A 332 -6.99 -3.30 21.78
N LEU A 333 -7.06 -4.29 20.88
CA LEU A 333 -8.33 -4.91 20.49
C LEU A 333 -8.98 -5.66 21.65
N SER A 334 -8.18 -6.40 22.43
CA SER A 334 -8.63 -7.12 23.62
C SER A 334 -9.20 -6.16 24.67
N ALA A 335 -8.47 -5.09 25.00
CA ALA A 335 -8.92 -4.09 25.95
C ALA A 335 -10.18 -3.36 25.48
N ALA A 336 -10.28 -3.00 24.20
CA ALA A 336 -11.49 -2.39 23.63
C ALA A 336 -12.72 -3.32 23.71
N ALA A 337 -12.52 -4.64 23.69
CA ALA A 337 -13.57 -5.64 23.88
C ALA A 337 -13.95 -5.87 25.35
N GLY A 338 -13.28 -5.19 26.30
CA GLY A 338 -13.54 -5.30 27.74
C GLY A 338 -12.57 -6.21 28.49
N ASN A 339 -11.56 -6.77 27.81
CA ASN A 339 -10.59 -7.69 28.39
C ASN A 339 -9.24 -6.97 28.65
N GLY A 340 -9.25 -5.96 29.52
CA GLY A 340 -8.07 -5.20 29.94
C GLY A 340 -8.30 -3.69 30.02
N ASP A 341 -7.28 -2.96 30.46
CA ASP A 341 -7.26 -1.50 30.50
C ASP A 341 -6.66 -0.95 29.20
N ILE A 342 -7.48 -0.27 28.40
CA ILE A 342 -7.06 0.30 27.11
C ILE A 342 -6.02 1.42 27.27
N PHE A 343 -6.08 2.19 28.35
CA PHE A 343 -5.12 3.25 28.62
C PHE A 343 -3.77 2.65 29.03
N GLU A 344 -3.77 1.62 29.87
CA GLU A 344 -2.53 0.91 30.23
C GLU A 344 -1.85 0.30 28.99
N SER A 345 -2.61 -0.40 28.14
CA SER A 345 -2.10 -0.96 26.88
C SER A 345 -1.56 0.13 25.95
N HIS A 346 -2.24 1.26 25.86
CA HIS A 346 -1.76 2.42 25.09
C HIS A 346 -0.47 2.99 25.66
N MET A 347 -0.38 3.18 26.98
CA MET A 347 0.83 3.69 27.63
C MET A 347 2.03 2.77 27.43
N LYS A 348 1.83 1.45 27.38
CA LYS A 348 2.89 0.49 26.97
C LYS A 348 3.39 0.77 25.56
N ASN A 349 2.48 1.00 24.61
CA ASN A 349 2.85 1.33 23.23
C ASN A 349 3.50 2.71 23.10
N LYS A 350 3.01 3.71 23.83
CA LYS A 350 3.61 5.03 23.90
C LYS A 350 5.04 4.98 24.44
N ASN A 351 5.27 4.25 25.54
CA ASN A 351 6.61 4.09 26.09
C ASN A 351 7.56 3.33 25.15
N ARG A 352 7.06 2.33 24.39
CA ARG A 352 7.84 1.68 23.33
C ARG A 352 8.24 2.66 22.22
N LEU A 353 7.32 3.53 21.78
CA LEU A 353 7.61 4.57 20.79
C LEU A 353 8.65 5.59 21.32
N ILE A 354 8.51 6.02 22.58
CA ILE A 354 9.47 6.93 23.21
C ILE A 354 10.86 6.28 23.31
N GLY A 355 10.94 5.02 23.72
CA GLY A 355 12.19 4.26 23.74
C GLY A 355 12.82 4.13 22.35
N PHE A 356 12.00 3.87 21.33
CA PHE A 356 12.43 3.82 19.93
C PHE A 356 12.99 5.16 19.42
N VAL A 357 12.35 6.27 19.79
CA VAL A 357 12.87 7.63 19.50
C VAL A 357 14.19 7.88 20.23
N LYS A 358 14.30 7.48 21.50
CA LYS A 358 15.54 7.64 22.29
C LYS A 358 16.70 6.85 21.66
N GLU A 359 16.46 5.63 21.20
CA GLU A 359 17.46 4.81 20.53
C GLU A 359 17.94 5.45 19.22
N ARG A 360 17.02 6.02 18.42
CA ARG A 360 17.34 6.56 17.09
C ARG A 360 17.87 8.00 17.08
N ASN A 361 17.38 8.84 17.99
CA ASN A 361 17.65 10.27 17.99
C ASN A 361 18.41 10.74 19.24
N GLY A 362 18.57 9.88 20.25
CA GLY A 362 19.17 10.25 21.54
C GLY A 362 18.29 11.16 22.41
N ILE A 363 17.05 11.42 21.98
CA ILE A 363 16.12 12.34 22.65
C ILE A 363 15.08 11.54 23.44
N GLU A 364 14.92 11.87 24.71
CA GLU A 364 13.90 11.29 25.58
C GLU A 364 12.67 12.21 25.63
N LEU A 365 11.55 11.72 25.12
CA LEU A 365 10.26 12.42 25.17
C LEU A 365 9.58 12.17 26.52
N ASN A 366 8.67 13.08 26.92
CA ASN A 366 7.95 12.97 28.17
C ASN A 366 6.67 12.15 27.97
N PRO A 367 6.51 11.00 28.65
CA PRO A 367 5.32 10.16 28.52
C PRO A 367 4.01 10.85 28.93
N ASP A 368 4.06 11.89 29.77
CA ASP A 368 2.88 12.62 30.25
C ASP A 368 2.43 13.74 29.30
N CYS A 369 3.25 14.09 28.29
CA CYS A 369 2.91 15.09 27.29
C CYS A 369 2.08 14.50 26.15
N LEU A 370 1.09 15.24 25.65
CA LEU A 370 0.33 14.87 24.45
C LEU A 370 1.28 14.67 23.26
N LEU A 371 1.33 13.45 22.72
CA LEU A 371 2.20 13.08 21.61
C LEU A 371 1.42 13.01 20.29
N ILE A 372 1.75 13.88 19.33
CA ILE A 372 1.12 13.93 18.00
C ILE A 372 2.04 13.26 16.98
N GLY A 373 1.54 12.24 16.28
CA GLY A 373 2.23 11.58 15.18
C GLY A 373 1.80 12.12 13.82
N PHE A 374 2.78 12.29 12.93
CA PHE A 374 2.55 12.54 11.50
C PHE A 374 3.54 11.72 10.67
N SER A 375 3.05 10.84 9.81
CA SER A 375 3.90 10.26 8.75
C SER A 375 3.18 10.06 7.44
N ARG A 376 3.74 10.69 6.40
CA ARG A 376 3.25 10.70 5.02
C ARG A 376 4.43 10.96 4.08
N ARG A 377 4.26 10.65 2.78
CA ARG A 377 5.13 11.20 1.73
C ARG A 377 5.13 12.74 1.86
N ALA A 378 6.30 13.35 1.82
CA ALA A 378 6.40 14.81 1.76
C ALA A 378 5.97 15.27 0.37
N ALA A 379 4.85 15.98 0.29
CA ALA A 379 4.29 16.54 -0.93
C ALA A 379 3.43 17.77 -0.56
N PRO A 380 3.34 18.80 -1.42
CA PRO A 380 2.67 20.06 -1.09
C PRO A 380 1.23 19.87 -0.56
N TYR A 381 0.43 19.06 -1.26
CA TYR A 381 -0.96 18.83 -0.87
C TYR A 381 -1.14 18.10 0.47
N LYS A 382 -0.09 17.48 1.03
CA LYS A 382 -0.14 16.81 2.34
C LYS A 382 0.02 17.78 3.51
N ARG A 383 0.58 18.97 3.26
CA ARG A 383 0.69 20.08 4.22
C ARG A 383 1.28 19.71 5.59
N SER A 384 2.33 18.91 5.63
CA SER A 384 2.97 18.47 6.89
C SER A 384 3.44 19.63 7.78
N ASN A 385 3.68 20.81 7.22
CA ASN A 385 4.06 22.03 7.92
C ASN A 385 2.88 22.92 8.39
N LEU A 386 1.61 22.58 8.09
CA LEU A 386 0.45 23.45 8.40
C LEU A 386 0.36 23.81 9.89
N ILE A 387 0.67 22.87 10.78
CA ILE A 387 0.63 23.08 12.24
C ILE A 387 1.67 24.08 12.74
N PHE A 388 2.67 24.39 11.91
CA PHE A 388 3.72 25.36 12.21
C PHE A 388 3.48 26.73 11.59
N LYS A 389 2.35 26.91 10.87
CA LYS A 389 2.06 28.16 10.16
C LYS A 389 1.97 29.37 11.10
N ASP A 390 1.50 29.19 12.33
CA ASP A 390 1.42 30.24 13.34
C ASP A 390 2.23 29.87 14.57
N SER A 391 3.49 30.33 14.56
CA SER A 391 4.43 30.10 15.66
C SER A 391 3.99 30.74 16.98
N SER A 392 3.16 31.79 16.94
CA SER A 392 2.64 32.44 18.14
C SER A 392 1.67 31.54 18.92
N VAL A 393 1.04 30.59 18.22
CA VAL A 393 0.12 29.60 18.79
C VAL A 393 0.86 28.31 19.17
N ILE A 394 1.56 27.68 18.21
CA ILE A 394 2.16 26.37 18.45
C ILE A 394 3.43 26.45 19.32
N GLY A 395 4.21 27.53 19.22
CA GLY A 395 5.47 27.72 19.94
C GLY A 395 5.31 27.61 21.47
N PRO A 396 4.37 28.33 22.09
CA PRO A 396 4.07 28.19 23.52
C PRO A 396 3.66 26.77 23.95
N LEU A 397 2.94 26.04 23.09
CA LEU A 397 2.52 24.67 23.38
C LEU A 397 3.70 23.68 23.35
N LEU A 398 4.65 23.89 22.42
CA LEU A 398 5.87 23.09 22.33
C LEU A 398 6.86 23.42 23.46
N ASN A 399 7.11 24.71 23.72
CA ASN A 399 8.03 25.16 24.77
C ASN A 399 7.51 24.88 26.17
N GLY A 400 6.19 25.01 26.38
CA GLY A 400 5.53 24.72 27.65
C GLY A 400 5.35 23.23 27.93
N GLY A 401 5.83 22.34 27.05
CA GLY A 401 5.69 20.88 27.21
C GLY A 401 4.24 20.41 27.19
N LYS A 402 3.34 21.13 26.51
CA LYS A 402 1.93 20.69 26.35
C LYS A 402 1.76 19.77 25.15
N ILE A 403 2.63 19.86 24.16
CA ILE A 403 2.62 19.02 22.97
C ILE A 403 4.04 18.56 22.65
N GLN A 404 4.16 17.30 22.27
CA GLN A 404 5.31 16.76 21.56
C GLN A 404 4.85 16.19 20.21
N MET A 405 5.73 16.21 19.22
CA MET A 405 5.42 15.81 17.85
C MET A 405 6.50 14.92 17.28
N ILE A 406 6.10 13.89 16.55
CA ILE A 406 7.01 13.05 15.78
C ILE A 406 6.58 13.04 14.32
N PHE A 407 7.50 13.47 13.46
CA PHE A 407 7.38 13.45 12.02
C PHE A 407 8.23 12.33 11.42
N SER A 408 7.76 11.76 10.33
CA SER A 408 8.56 10.90 9.47
C SER A 408 7.99 10.93 8.05
N GLY A 409 8.82 10.66 7.06
CA GLY A 409 8.37 10.65 5.68
C GLY A 409 9.54 10.49 4.72
N LYS A 410 9.21 10.35 3.45
CA LYS A 410 10.15 10.45 2.34
C LYS A 410 9.62 11.45 1.33
N ALA A 411 10.49 12.30 0.79
CA ALA A 411 10.23 13.01 -0.45
C ALA A 411 10.48 12.09 -1.65
N HIS A 412 9.89 12.40 -2.81
CA HIS A 412 10.34 11.78 -4.04
C HIS A 412 11.77 12.27 -4.38
N PRO A 413 12.69 11.43 -4.90
CA PRO A 413 14.05 11.86 -5.18
C PRO A 413 14.16 13.07 -6.12
N LEU A 414 13.15 13.27 -6.98
CA LEU A 414 13.04 14.39 -7.91
C LEU A 414 12.00 15.45 -7.50
N ASP A 415 11.46 15.40 -6.29
CA ASP A 415 10.52 16.40 -5.77
C ASP A 415 11.25 17.35 -4.82
N ASP A 416 11.86 18.40 -5.39
CA ASP A 416 12.58 19.42 -4.63
C ASP A 416 11.67 20.14 -3.62
N THR A 417 10.38 20.28 -3.93
CA THR A 417 9.42 20.90 -2.99
C THR A 417 9.17 19.97 -1.80
N GLY A 418 9.00 18.67 -2.05
CA GLY A 418 8.95 17.64 -1.01
C GLY A 418 10.21 17.61 -0.14
N LYS A 419 11.39 17.75 -0.76
CA LYS A 419 12.68 17.81 -0.03
C LYS A 419 12.81 19.07 0.83
N GLN A 420 12.33 20.21 0.33
CA GLN A 420 12.29 21.45 1.10
C GLN A 420 11.37 21.33 2.31
N ILE A 421 10.18 20.74 2.14
CA ILE A 421 9.24 20.49 3.25
C ILE A 421 9.88 19.66 4.38
N ILE A 422 10.68 18.64 4.03
CA ILE A 422 11.41 17.84 5.03
C ILE A 422 12.48 18.70 5.72
N SER A 423 13.24 19.48 4.94
CA SER A 423 14.26 20.39 5.49
C SER A 423 13.65 21.37 6.50
N ASP A 424 12.48 21.93 6.19
CA ASP A 424 11.76 22.85 7.08
C ASP A 424 11.37 22.16 8.40
N ILE A 425 10.85 20.93 8.33
CA ILE A 425 10.49 20.15 9.53
C ILE A 425 11.73 19.82 10.36
N VAL A 426 12.84 19.46 9.72
CA VAL A 426 14.12 19.22 10.41
C VAL A 426 14.59 20.49 11.10
N ASN A 427 14.50 21.65 10.46
CA ASN A 427 14.85 22.93 11.09
C ASN A 427 13.98 23.25 12.31
N ILE A 428 12.68 22.95 12.24
CA ILE A 428 11.77 23.09 13.38
C ILE A 428 12.15 22.10 14.49
N SER A 429 12.57 20.87 14.16
CA SER A 429 13.09 19.91 15.15
C SER A 429 14.34 20.42 15.87
N LYS A 430 15.24 21.12 15.15
CA LYS A 430 16.42 21.80 15.74
C LYS A 430 16.01 22.97 16.65
N GLN A 431 14.94 23.70 16.29
CA GLN A 431 14.40 24.80 17.09
C GLN A 431 13.72 24.32 18.38
N TYR A 432 13.02 23.18 18.33
CA TYR A 432 12.28 22.60 19.46
C TYR A 432 12.74 21.15 19.77
N PRO A 433 14.01 20.93 20.14
CA PRO A 433 14.62 19.60 20.17
C PRO A 433 14.03 18.65 21.21
N LYS A 434 13.29 19.16 22.20
CA LYS A 434 12.59 18.34 23.20
C LYS A 434 11.12 18.08 22.86
N SER A 435 10.60 18.70 21.80
CA SER A 435 9.17 18.69 21.48
C SER A 435 8.85 18.36 20.03
N VAL A 436 9.79 18.48 19.10
CA VAL A 436 9.59 18.11 17.69
C VAL A 436 10.73 17.20 17.26
N ILE A 437 10.37 15.99 16.81
CA ILE A 437 11.30 14.96 16.37
C ILE A 437 11.05 14.64 14.91
N PHE A 438 12.13 14.51 14.13
CA PHE A 438 12.08 13.92 12.81
C PHE A 438 12.77 12.54 12.83
N LEU A 439 12.04 11.51 12.41
CA LEU A 439 12.56 10.15 12.22
C LEU A 439 12.89 9.93 10.74
N GLU A 440 14.17 9.78 10.45
CA GLU A 440 14.67 9.55 9.10
C GLU A 440 14.30 8.15 8.55
N ASN A 441 14.35 8.05 7.23
CA ASN A 441 14.16 6.81 6.48
C ASN A 441 12.87 6.05 6.83
N TYR A 442 11.70 6.71 6.68
CA TYR A 442 10.39 6.11 6.97
C TYR A 442 10.21 4.72 6.33
N ASP A 443 9.73 3.76 7.12
CA ASP A 443 9.42 2.41 6.69
C ASP A 443 8.22 1.81 7.46
N MET A 444 7.94 0.52 7.25
CA MET A 444 6.86 -0.17 7.96
C MET A 444 7.07 -0.22 9.48
N THR A 445 8.32 -0.27 9.94
CA THR A 445 8.65 -0.32 11.37
C THR A 445 8.34 1.01 12.04
N ILE A 446 8.79 2.13 11.47
CA ILE A 446 8.42 3.47 11.95
C ILE A 446 6.91 3.66 11.88
N GLY A 447 6.28 3.28 10.77
CA GLY A 447 4.83 3.38 10.61
C GLY A 447 4.06 2.65 11.71
N LYS A 448 4.51 1.45 12.09
CA LYS A 448 3.94 0.67 13.20
C LYS A 448 4.16 1.34 14.55
N MET A 449 5.37 1.81 14.84
CA MET A 449 5.67 2.48 16.12
C MET A 449 4.81 3.73 16.30
N LEU A 450 4.73 4.57 15.27
CA LEU A 450 3.95 5.81 15.33
C LEU A 450 2.46 5.55 15.46
N THR A 451 1.89 4.69 14.60
CA THR A 451 0.44 4.43 14.60
C THR A 451 -0.05 3.64 15.81
N ARG A 452 0.85 3.06 16.62
CA ARG A 452 0.53 2.40 17.88
C ARG A 452 0.75 3.28 19.11
N GLY A 453 1.76 4.15 19.08
CA GLY A 453 2.27 4.79 20.30
C GLY A 453 2.00 6.28 20.44
N CYS A 454 1.63 7.01 19.38
CA CYS A 454 1.23 8.42 19.54
C CYS A 454 -0.20 8.53 20.09
N ASP A 455 -0.54 9.64 20.72
CA ASP A 455 -1.88 9.87 21.27
C ASP A 455 -2.87 10.36 20.20
N VAL A 456 -2.37 11.20 19.29
CA VAL A 456 -3.15 11.79 18.19
C VAL A 456 -2.44 11.57 16.87
N TRP A 457 -3.19 11.14 15.86
CA TRP A 457 -2.72 11.00 14.49
C TRP A 457 -3.22 12.18 13.63
N LEU A 458 -2.30 13.07 13.24
CA LEU A 458 -2.62 14.29 12.50
C LEU A 458 -2.67 14.02 11.00
N ASN A 459 -3.75 14.47 10.34
CA ASN A 459 -3.83 14.46 8.87
C ASN A 459 -4.49 15.73 8.34
N ASN A 460 -3.82 16.40 7.42
CA ASN A 460 -4.22 17.70 6.93
C ASN A 460 -4.05 17.84 5.40
N PRO A 461 -4.42 16.84 4.58
CA PRO A 461 -4.33 16.97 3.13
C PRO A 461 -5.25 18.09 2.63
N VAL A 462 -4.92 18.68 1.49
CA VAL A 462 -5.84 19.52 0.71
C VAL A 462 -6.97 18.64 0.21
N ARG A 463 -8.22 18.96 0.57
CA ARG A 463 -9.40 18.24 0.07
C ARG A 463 -9.71 18.63 -1.38
N PRO A 464 -10.13 17.71 -2.27
CA PRO A 464 -10.25 16.26 -2.12
C PRO A 464 -9.04 15.49 -2.70
N LYS A 465 -7.79 15.92 -2.41
CA LYS A 465 -6.56 15.35 -2.99
C LYS A 465 -6.07 14.11 -2.25
N GLU A 466 -6.72 13.67 -1.17
CA GLU A 466 -6.49 12.36 -0.57
C GLU A 466 -7.49 11.32 -1.08
N ALA A 467 -6.99 10.31 -1.81
CA ALA A 467 -7.85 9.23 -2.28
C ALA A 467 -8.37 8.32 -1.16
N SER A 468 -7.56 8.09 -0.11
CA SER A 468 -7.94 7.20 1.02
C SER A 468 -7.18 7.55 2.31
N GLY A 469 -6.05 6.89 2.61
CA GLY A 469 -5.21 7.16 3.78
C GLY A 469 -5.26 6.07 4.85
N THR A 470 -4.70 4.89 4.54
CA THR A 470 -4.72 3.73 5.45
C THR A 470 -3.95 3.93 6.77
N SER A 471 -3.06 4.91 6.88
CA SER A 471 -2.37 5.22 8.14
C SER A 471 -3.33 5.68 9.24
N GLY A 472 -4.38 6.44 8.89
CA GLY A 472 -5.41 6.84 9.84
C GLY A 472 -6.22 5.65 10.37
N MET A 473 -6.46 4.65 9.52
CA MET A 473 -7.13 3.40 9.91
C MET A 473 -6.26 2.61 10.92
N LYS A 474 -4.94 2.55 10.69
CA LYS A 474 -4.00 1.90 11.61
C LYS A 474 -3.97 2.57 12.97
N ALA A 475 -3.92 3.91 12.98
CA ALA A 475 -3.98 4.70 14.21
C ALA A 475 -5.29 4.44 14.97
N ALA A 476 -6.43 4.55 14.29
CA ALA A 476 -7.75 4.37 14.90
C ALA A 476 -7.92 2.98 15.55
N MET A 477 -7.47 1.92 14.88
CA MET A 477 -7.55 0.56 15.41
C MET A 477 -6.58 0.29 16.58
N ASN A 478 -5.62 1.17 16.83
CA ASN A 478 -4.77 1.15 18.03
C ASN A 478 -5.26 2.15 19.10
N GLY A 479 -6.47 2.70 18.98
CA GLY A 479 -6.99 3.68 19.94
C GLY A 479 -6.36 5.07 19.82
N VAL A 480 -5.48 5.29 18.85
CA VAL A 480 -4.90 6.60 18.56
C VAL A 480 -5.94 7.47 17.86
N LEU A 481 -6.24 8.64 18.43
CA LEU A 481 -7.33 9.49 17.98
C LEU A 481 -6.92 10.29 16.74
N ASN A 482 -7.71 10.21 15.67
CA ASN A 482 -7.46 11.00 14.47
C ASN A 482 -7.85 12.46 14.71
N LEU A 483 -6.98 13.39 14.32
CA LEU A 483 -7.29 14.81 14.15
C LEU A 483 -7.09 15.11 12.67
N SER A 484 -8.18 15.20 11.92
CA SER A 484 -8.08 15.17 10.46
C SER A 484 -9.03 16.12 9.75
N ILE A 485 -8.60 16.63 8.59
CA ILE A 485 -9.54 17.16 7.60
C ILE A 485 -10.45 16.04 7.14
N LEU A 486 -11.71 16.37 6.84
CA LEU A 486 -12.63 15.47 6.17
C LEU A 486 -12.13 15.25 4.75
N ASP A 487 -11.21 14.33 4.51
CA ASP A 487 -10.76 13.92 3.17
C ASP A 487 -10.36 12.42 3.17
N GLY A 488 -10.29 11.82 1.98
CA GLY A 488 -10.00 10.40 1.81
C GLY A 488 -10.98 9.49 2.55
N TRP A 489 -10.47 8.64 3.45
CA TRP A 489 -11.28 7.69 4.22
C TRP A 489 -12.05 8.35 5.38
N TRP A 490 -11.56 9.47 5.90
CA TRP A 490 -12.06 10.05 7.16
C TRP A 490 -13.53 10.49 7.09
N PRO A 491 -14.06 11.04 5.98
CA PRO A 491 -15.49 11.30 5.83
C PRO A 491 -16.39 10.08 6.02
N GLU A 492 -15.88 8.86 5.80
CA GLU A 492 -16.63 7.62 5.98
C GLU A 492 -16.59 7.10 7.42
N ALA A 493 -15.65 7.59 8.24
CA ALA A 493 -15.35 7.06 9.57
C ALA A 493 -15.63 8.07 10.69
N CYS A 494 -15.47 9.36 10.43
CA CYS A 494 -15.48 10.40 11.46
C CYS A 494 -16.83 10.51 12.17
N GLN A 495 -16.79 10.42 13.49
CA GLN A 495 -17.84 10.84 14.40
C GLN A 495 -17.22 11.89 15.32
N ASP A 496 -17.36 13.17 14.96
CA ASP A 496 -16.63 14.28 15.61
C ASP A 496 -16.86 14.30 17.13
N GLY A 497 -15.77 14.28 17.91
CA GLY A 497 -15.80 14.24 19.37
C GLY A 497 -16.19 12.88 19.98
N ILE A 498 -16.40 11.85 19.14
CA ILE A 498 -16.71 10.48 19.58
C ILE A 498 -15.55 9.54 19.31
N ASN A 499 -15.01 9.50 18.07
CA ASN A 499 -13.95 8.55 17.70
C ASN A 499 -12.66 9.24 17.18
N GLY A 500 -12.62 10.56 17.32
CA GLY A 500 -11.59 11.47 16.83
C GLY A 500 -12.19 12.85 16.62
N TRP A 501 -11.48 13.70 15.90
CA TRP A 501 -11.93 15.04 15.55
C TRP A 501 -11.77 15.32 14.08
N GLN A 502 -12.71 16.09 13.54
CA GLN A 502 -12.51 16.78 12.29
C GLN A 502 -12.17 18.25 12.52
N PHE A 503 -11.44 18.84 11.57
CA PHE A 503 -11.32 20.28 11.47
C PHE A 503 -11.57 20.76 10.03
N ALA A 504 -11.83 22.07 9.90
CA ALA A 504 -12.18 22.76 8.66
C ALA A 504 -13.53 22.41 8.02
N GLY A 505 -14.30 21.45 8.55
CA GLY A 505 -15.70 21.26 8.15
C GLY A 505 -15.93 20.86 6.68
N GLY A 506 -14.89 20.42 5.97
CA GLY A 506 -14.97 20.12 4.54
C GLY A 506 -14.95 21.35 3.63
N TYR A 507 -14.44 22.49 4.12
CA TYR A 507 -14.22 23.69 3.32
C TYR A 507 -13.25 23.43 2.15
N GLU A 508 -13.57 23.98 0.99
CA GLU A 508 -12.78 23.91 -0.25
C GLU A 508 -12.69 25.34 -0.81
N SER A 509 -11.50 25.73 -1.29
CA SER A 509 -11.29 27.01 -2.00
C SER A 509 -10.26 26.80 -3.11
N GLU A 510 -10.47 27.47 -4.24
CA GLU A 510 -9.50 27.53 -5.34
C GLU A 510 -8.30 28.43 -4.96
N ASN A 511 -8.47 29.32 -3.99
CA ASN A 511 -7.39 30.15 -3.45
C ASN A 511 -6.65 29.37 -2.35
N GLU A 512 -5.45 28.91 -2.68
CA GLU A 512 -4.61 28.13 -1.78
C GLU A 512 -4.27 28.88 -0.48
N SER A 513 -4.01 30.18 -0.55
CA SER A 513 -3.68 30.98 0.64
C SER A 513 -4.86 31.10 1.59
N GLU A 514 -6.07 31.34 1.06
CA GLU A 514 -7.31 31.39 1.83
C GLU A 514 -7.59 30.03 2.49
N LEU A 515 -7.50 28.94 1.72
CA LEU A 515 -7.67 27.59 2.22
C LEU A 515 -6.71 27.28 3.38
N TYR A 516 -5.43 27.61 3.22
CA TYR A 516 -4.42 27.31 4.24
C TYR A 516 -4.62 28.13 5.50
N GLU A 517 -5.04 29.38 5.36
CA GLU A 517 -5.37 30.25 6.49
C GLU A 517 -6.58 29.74 7.27
N HIS A 518 -7.65 29.40 6.54
CA HIS A 518 -8.86 28.81 7.12
C HIS A 518 -8.54 27.52 7.89
N ASP A 519 -7.84 26.58 7.23
CA ASP A 519 -7.57 25.26 7.80
C ASP A 519 -6.63 25.34 9.00
N SER A 520 -5.63 26.23 8.95
CA SER A 520 -4.72 26.44 10.08
C SER A 520 -5.47 26.98 11.30
N LYS A 521 -6.34 27.97 11.14
CA LYS A 521 -7.18 28.51 12.23
C LYS A 521 -8.11 27.44 12.80
N ALA A 522 -8.73 26.65 11.93
CA ALA A 522 -9.62 25.57 12.34
C ALA A 522 -8.86 24.47 13.11
N LEU A 523 -7.65 24.12 12.67
CA LEU A 523 -6.78 23.18 13.36
C LEU A 523 -6.46 23.67 14.78
N TYR A 524 -5.98 24.92 14.91
CA TYR A 524 -5.63 25.47 16.23
C TYR A 524 -6.82 25.56 17.17
N ARG A 525 -7.99 25.97 16.67
CA ARG A 525 -9.23 26.01 17.45
C ARG A 525 -9.56 24.63 18.02
N VAL A 526 -9.62 23.61 17.16
CA VAL A 526 -9.94 22.24 17.60
C VAL A 526 -8.88 21.71 18.56
N LEU A 527 -7.60 21.98 18.29
CA LEU A 527 -6.49 21.57 19.14
C LEU A 527 -6.60 22.16 20.56
N GLN A 528 -6.82 23.48 20.66
CA GLN A 528 -6.86 24.21 21.93
C GLN A 528 -8.15 24.03 22.72
N GLU A 529 -9.30 23.99 22.04
CA GLU A 529 -10.62 23.96 22.69
C GLU A 529 -11.11 22.54 22.95
N LYS A 530 -10.66 21.55 22.15
CA LYS A 530 -11.16 20.16 22.24
C LYS A 530 -10.05 19.18 22.62
N VAL A 531 -8.99 19.08 21.83
CA VAL A 531 -8.00 17.99 21.96
C VAL A 531 -7.20 18.10 23.27
N ILE A 532 -6.53 19.24 23.48
CA ILE A 532 -5.68 19.47 24.67
C ILE A 532 -6.50 19.37 25.96
N PRO A 533 -7.66 20.05 26.10
CA PRO A 533 -8.46 19.95 27.33
C PRO A 533 -8.96 18.53 27.60
N THR A 534 -9.37 17.79 26.57
CA THR A 534 -9.81 16.39 26.73
C THR A 534 -8.66 15.52 27.23
N TYR A 535 -7.46 15.67 26.66
CA TYR A 535 -6.29 14.85 27.02
C TYR A 535 -5.86 15.06 28.49
N TYR A 536 -5.76 16.32 28.93
CA TYR A 536 -5.21 16.66 30.25
C TYR A 536 -6.26 16.67 31.37
N SER A 537 -7.51 17.01 31.06
CA SER A 537 -8.52 17.26 32.10
C SER A 537 -9.67 16.25 32.09
N ASN A 538 -9.77 15.37 31.08
CA ASN A 538 -10.88 14.41 30.99
C ASN A 538 -10.43 13.04 30.48
N ARG A 539 -9.69 12.31 31.33
CA ARG A 539 -9.19 10.95 31.02
C ARG A 539 -10.32 9.97 30.69
N THR A 540 -11.45 10.04 31.39
CA THR A 540 -12.61 9.18 31.13
C THR A 540 -13.10 9.33 29.70
N LYS A 541 -13.34 10.58 29.26
CA LYS A 541 -13.75 10.86 27.88
C LYS A 541 -12.68 10.41 26.88
N TRP A 542 -11.40 10.64 27.17
CA TRP A 542 -10.31 10.19 26.30
C TRP A 542 -10.36 8.66 26.07
N ILE A 543 -10.52 7.88 27.14
CA ILE A 543 -10.63 6.42 27.11
C ILE A 543 -11.86 5.96 26.31
N GLU A 544 -13.01 6.61 26.51
CA GLU A 544 -14.23 6.34 25.74
C GLU A 544 -14.02 6.58 24.24
N MET A 545 -13.29 7.65 23.89
CA MET A 545 -12.96 7.96 22.51
C MET A 545 -12.01 6.92 21.91
N MET A 546 -10.99 6.48 22.65
CA MET A 546 -10.08 5.42 22.19
C MET A 546 -10.85 4.14 21.87
N LYS A 547 -11.74 3.71 22.78
CA LYS A 547 -12.61 2.54 22.58
C LYS A 547 -13.52 2.72 21.37
N SER A 548 -14.14 3.89 21.22
CA SER A 548 -15.00 4.21 20.09
C SER A 548 -14.23 4.22 18.76
N SER A 549 -12.98 4.69 18.75
CA SER A 549 -12.09 4.66 17.59
C SER A 549 -11.85 3.23 17.11
N ILE A 550 -11.50 2.33 18.02
CA ILE A 550 -11.26 0.92 17.70
C ILE A 550 -12.55 0.24 17.21
N LEU A 551 -13.64 0.33 17.98
CA LEU A 551 -14.87 -0.41 17.70
C LEU A 551 -15.57 0.08 16.42
N SER A 552 -15.51 1.38 16.11
CA SER A 552 -16.11 1.91 14.88
C SER A 552 -15.31 1.62 13.61
N THR A 553 -14.05 1.17 13.74
CA THR A 553 -13.16 0.99 12.59
C THR A 553 -12.72 -0.46 12.32
N LYS A 554 -12.54 -1.29 13.36
CA LYS A 554 -11.90 -2.61 13.25
C LYS A 554 -12.47 -3.51 12.15
N ASP A 555 -13.80 -3.54 11.98
CA ASP A 555 -14.44 -4.41 11.00
C ASP A 555 -14.58 -3.67 9.65
N LYS A 556 -15.08 -2.43 9.70
CA LYS A 556 -15.35 -1.59 8.54
C LYS A 556 -14.10 -1.28 7.71
N PHE A 557 -12.92 -1.18 8.30
CA PHE A 557 -11.68 -0.88 7.59
C PHE A 557 -10.67 -2.03 7.67
N SER A 558 -11.16 -3.26 7.83
CA SER A 558 -10.35 -4.47 7.72
C SER A 558 -10.07 -4.85 6.27
N ILE A 559 -8.91 -5.44 6.00
CA ILE A 559 -8.61 -6.01 4.68
C ILE A 559 -9.54 -7.17 4.32
N LYS A 560 -10.10 -7.87 5.33
CA LYS A 560 -11.10 -8.93 5.12
C LYS A 560 -12.31 -8.41 4.36
N ARG A 561 -12.90 -7.31 4.85
CA ARG A 561 -14.04 -6.64 4.22
C ARG A 561 -13.70 -6.16 2.81
N THR A 562 -12.53 -5.56 2.63
CA THR A 562 -12.06 -5.14 1.30
C THR A 562 -11.96 -6.31 0.32
N LEU A 563 -11.39 -7.45 0.75
CA LEU A 563 -11.30 -8.65 -0.08
C LEU A 563 -12.68 -9.23 -0.42
N GLU A 564 -13.59 -9.32 0.55
CA GLU A 564 -14.98 -9.75 0.34
C GLU A 564 -15.66 -8.87 -0.73
N GLU A 565 -15.58 -7.54 -0.59
CA GLU A 565 -16.15 -6.61 -1.57
C GLU A 565 -15.52 -6.73 -2.97
N TYR A 566 -14.20 -6.99 -3.07
CA TYR A 566 -13.56 -7.23 -4.37
C TYR A 566 -14.10 -8.50 -5.04
N PHE A 567 -14.26 -9.59 -4.27
CA PHE A 567 -14.78 -10.84 -4.80
C PHE A 567 -16.24 -10.74 -5.23
N GLU A 568 -17.07 -10.13 -4.39
CA GLU A 568 -18.51 -9.94 -4.64
C GLU A 568 -18.78 -8.96 -5.79
N ASN A 569 -18.06 -7.83 -5.85
CA ASN A 569 -18.43 -6.75 -6.76
C ASN A 569 -17.58 -6.68 -8.04
N MET A 570 -16.41 -7.33 -8.08
CA MET A 570 -15.48 -7.19 -9.21
C MET A 570 -15.01 -8.51 -9.83
N TYR A 571 -14.91 -9.59 -9.06
CA TYR A 571 -14.32 -10.83 -9.57
C TYR A 571 -15.30 -11.86 -10.11
N GLU A 572 -16.60 -11.72 -9.84
CA GLU A 572 -17.63 -12.59 -10.44
C GLU A 572 -17.49 -12.65 -11.97
N ILE A 573 -17.50 -13.87 -12.52
CA ILE A 573 -17.22 -14.15 -13.94
C ILE A 573 -18.51 -14.25 -14.73
#